data_AF-A0A8H4ZM44-F1
#
_entry.id   AF-A0A8H4ZM44-F1
#
_cell.length_a   1.000
_cell.length_b   1.000
_cell.length_c   1.000
_cell.angle_alpha   90.00
_cell.angle_beta   90.00
_cell.angle_gamma   90.00
#
_symmetry.space_group_name_H-M   'P 1'
#
loop_
_entity.id
_entity.type
_entity.pdbx_description
1 polymer ?
#
loop_
_entity_poly.entity_id
_entity_poly.type
_entity_poly.pdbx_seq_one_letter_code
_entity_poly.pdbx_strand_id
1 'polypeptide(L)'
;MLKDIQNARVVRDAEQYYKGMYGGRDETWNLRDTYMFETLTRLLEHRGRDYKPIVWSHNSHVGDARATSMGWSKEEINIGHLCKERFGAQALSTGTGTNTGTVAAAQDWDGNMNIMELQARLPGSYEEFMHAAGIDLFVLDLREGRCGKGLREILKEKKLEGFIGLLYIDKSKHVERLAVPAQVTSGVP
;
A
#
# COMPACT_ATOMS: atom_id res chain seq x y z
N MET A 1 -25.11 -0.28 20.78
CA MET A 1 -24.39 -1.55 21.04
C MET A 1 -23.19 -1.76 20.11
N LEU A 2 -23.33 -1.88 18.78
CA LEU A 2 -22.17 -2.11 17.88
C LEU A 2 -21.19 -0.91 17.86
N LYS A 3 -21.73 0.31 17.78
CA LYS A 3 -20.95 1.56 17.83
C LYS A 3 -20.13 1.67 19.13
N ASP A 4 -20.73 1.34 20.27
CA ASP A 4 -20.10 1.48 21.58
C ASP A 4 -18.96 0.46 21.76
N ILE A 5 -19.17 -0.78 21.30
CA ILE A 5 -18.14 -1.83 21.30
C ILE A 5 -16.98 -1.44 20.36
N GLN A 6 -17.28 -0.90 19.17
CA GLN A 6 -16.23 -0.46 18.25
C GLN A 6 -15.45 0.74 18.82
N ASN A 7 -16.12 1.69 19.47
CA ASN A 7 -15.44 2.80 20.15
C ASN A 7 -14.49 2.29 21.25
N ALA A 8 -14.94 1.33 22.08
CA ALA A 8 -14.10 0.75 23.12
C ALA A 8 -12.86 0.04 22.55
N ARG A 9 -13.02 -0.66 21.42
CA ARG A 9 -11.91 -1.29 20.69
C ARG A 9 -10.92 -0.26 20.16
N VAL A 10 -11.41 0.81 19.53
CA VAL A 10 -10.53 1.89 19.03
C VAL A 10 -9.70 2.51 20.16
N VAL A 11 -10.30 2.74 21.33
CA VAL A 11 -9.56 3.27 22.51
C VAL A 11 -8.48 2.29 22.98
N ARG A 12 -8.82 1.00 23.12
CA ARG A 12 -7.87 -0.06 23.49
C ARG A 12 -6.72 -0.18 22.48
N ASP A 13 -7.06 -0.21 21.20
CA ASP A 13 -6.13 -0.40 20.09
C ASP A 13 -5.17 0.81 20.00
N ALA A 14 -5.69 2.03 20.18
CA ALA A 14 -4.90 3.24 20.26
C ALA A 14 -3.92 3.23 21.45
N GLU A 15 -4.37 2.82 22.64
CA GLU A 15 -3.51 2.70 23.82
C GLU A 15 -2.32 1.76 23.55
N GLN A 16 -2.59 0.58 22.97
CA GLN A 16 -1.54 -0.39 22.64
C GLN A 16 -0.57 0.15 21.58
N TYR A 17 -1.08 0.82 20.55
CA TYR A 17 -0.26 1.48 19.55
C TYR A 17 0.68 2.52 20.16
N TYR A 18 0.16 3.43 20.99
CA TYR A 18 0.97 4.48 21.62
C TYR A 18 2.01 3.89 22.59
N LYS A 19 1.66 2.86 23.37
CA LYS A 19 2.63 2.14 24.21
C LYS A 19 3.76 1.51 23.39
N GLY A 20 3.43 0.90 22.24
CA GLY A 20 4.42 0.36 21.31
C GLY A 20 5.36 1.44 20.78
N MET A 21 4.83 2.63 20.47
CA MET A 21 5.60 3.76 19.96
C MET A 21 6.64 4.27 20.98
N TYR A 22 6.27 4.38 22.27
CA TYR A 22 7.21 4.74 23.33
C TYR A 22 8.23 3.62 23.63
N GLY A 23 7.87 2.37 23.36
CA GLY A 23 8.74 1.21 23.56
C GLY A 23 9.81 1.02 22.50
N GLY A 24 9.85 1.85 21.45
CA GLY A 24 10.87 1.82 20.39
C GLY A 24 10.82 0.56 19.52
N ARG A 25 9.67 -0.09 19.41
CA ARG A 25 9.54 -1.31 18.62
C ARG A 25 9.07 -1.00 17.20
N ASP A 26 9.74 -1.60 16.22
CA ASP A 26 9.32 -1.65 14.80
C ASP A 26 7.91 -2.26 14.62
N GLU A 27 7.34 -2.84 15.69
CA GLU A 27 6.02 -3.46 15.76
C GLU A 27 4.84 -2.49 15.55
N THR A 28 5.01 -1.17 15.68
CA THR A 28 3.86 -0.23 15.61
C THR A 28 3.19 -0.19 14.24
N TRP A 29 3.96 -0.39 13.17
CA TRP A 29 3.40 -0.52 11.83
C TRP A 29 2.45 -1.72 11.76
N ASN A 30 2.91 -2.88 12.22
CA ASN A 30 2.16 -4.13 12.22
C ASN A 30 0.90 -4.03 13.08
N LEU A 31 0.98 -3.39 14.25
CA LEU A 31 -0.19 -3.12 15.09
C LEU A 31 -1.24 -2.29 14.34
N ARG A 32 -0.82 -1.18 13.71
CA ARG A 32 -1.73 -0.29 12.98
C ARG A 32 -2.48 -1.03 11.87
N ASP A 33 -1.76 -1.76 11.03
CA ASP A 33 -2.37 -2.48 9.91
C ASP A 33 -3.21 -3.68 10.36
N THR A 34 -2.82 -4.34 11.46
CA THR A 34 -3.66 -5.37 12.11
C THR A 34 -4.99 -4.78 12.56
N TYR A 35 -4.99 -3.64 13.25
CA TYR A 35 -6.23 -3.02 13.74
C TYR A 35 -7.13 -2.49 12.62
N MET A 36 -6.54 -1.99 11.53
CA MET A 36 -7.30 -1.65 10.31
C MET A 36 -7.99 -2.89 9.74
N PHE A 37 -7.28 -4.02 9.63
CA PHE A 37 -7.83 -5.27 9.13
C PHE A 37 -8.90 -5.88 10.05
N GLU A 38 -8.70 -5.85 11.38
CA GLU A 38 -9.71 -6.28 12.34
C GLU A 38 -10.99 -5.45 12.22
N THR A 39 -10.84 -4.13 12.04
CA THR A 39 -11.98 -3.23 11.81
C THR A 39 -12.72 -3.58 10.53
N LEU A 40 -12.00 -3.82 9.43
CA LEU A 40 -12.60 -4.28 8.17
C LEU A 40 -13.37 -5.59 8.35
N THR A 41 -12.78 -6.57 9.03
CA THR A 41 -13.39 -7.89 9.26
C THR A 41 -14.68 -7.76 10.06
N ARG A 42 -14.68 -6.95 11.14
CA ARG A 42 -15.88 -6.67 11.95
C ARG A 42 -16.97 -5.97 11.13
N LEU A 43 -16.60 -5.08 10.21
CA LEU A 43 -17.56 -4.41 9.31
C LEU A 43 -18.17 -5.41 8.33
N LEU A 44 -17.37 -6.30 7.74
CA LEU A 44 -17.86 -7.37 6.86
C LEU A 44 -18.83 -8.30 7.60
N GLU A 45 -18.48 -8.75 8.81
CA GLU A 45 -19.33 -9.58 9.65
C GLU A 45 -20.66 -8.90 9.99
N HIS A 46 -20.63 -7.60 10.30
CA HIS A 46 -21.83 -6.85 10.63
C HIS A 46 -22.75 -6.59 9.43
N ARG A 47 -22.17 -6.29 8.25
CA ARG A 47 -22.93 -5.96 7.04
C ARG A 47 -23.44 -7.19 6.29
N GLY A 48 -22.85 -8.36 6.51
CA GLY A 48 -23.25 -9.62 5.88
C GLY A 48 -22.59 -9.87 4.53
N ARG A 49 -22.90 -11.03 3.92
CA ARG A 49 -22.17 -11.61 2.79
C ARG A 49 -22.26 -10.82 1.47
N ASP A 50 -23.29 -9.99 1.31
CA ASP A 50 -23.50 -9.21 0.08
C ASP A 50 -22.75 -7.87 0.10
N TYR A 51 -22.10 -7.53 1.21
CA TYR A 51 -21.37 -6.29 1.35
C TYR A 51 -19.97 -6.39 0.74
N LYS A 52 -19.65 -5.45 -0.16
CA LYS A 52 -18.36 -5.36 -0.87
C LYS A 52 -17.69 -4.02 -0.51
N PRO A 53 -16.80 -3.98 0.50
CA PRO A 53 -16.14 -2.75 0.91
C PRO A 53 -15.05 -2.32 -0.08
N ILE A 54 -14.82 -1.02 -0.14
CA ILE A 54 -13.62 -0.42 -0.74
C ILE A 54 -12.75 0.11 0.40
N VAL A 55 -11.51 -0.37 0.47
CA VAL A 55 -10.50 0.17 1.39
C VAL A 55 -9.66 1.17 0.60
N TRP A 56 -9.84 2.46 0.91
CA TRP A 56 -9.03 3.52 0.32
C TRP A 56 -7.90 3.87 1.28
N SER A 57 -6.66 3.60 0.87
CA SER A 57 -5.46 3.98 1.63
C SER A 57 -4.26 4.09 0.69
N HIS A 58 -3.12 4.51 1.22
CA HIS A 58 -1.86 4.62 0.48
C HIS A 58 -1.40 3.25 -0.05
N ASN A 59 -0.62 3.22 -1.14
CA ASN A 59 -0.13 1.97 -1.76
C ASN A 59 0.58 1.04 -0.75
N SER A 60 1.33 1.61 0.19
CA SER A 60 2.01 0.86 1.27
C SER A 60 1.07 0.10 2.20
N HIS A 61 -0.21 0.46 2.24
CA HIS A 61 -1.23 -0.23 3.02
C HIS A 61 -2.00 -1.26 2.19
N VAL A 62 -2.39 -0.92 0.96
CA VAL A 62 -3.34 -1.72 0.16
C VAL A 62 -2.67 -2.73 -0.79
N GLY A 63 -1.38 -2.58 -1.06
CA GLY A 63 -0.59 -3.59 -1.75
C GLY A 63 -0.31 -4.81 -0.88
N ASP A 64 0.12 -5.93 -1.45
CA ASP A 64 0.60 -7.08 -0.66
C ASP A 64 2.03 -6.83 -0.16
N ALA A 65 2.22 -6.60 1.14
CA ALA A 65 3.53 -6.34 1.75
C ALA A 65 4.57 -7.42 1.45
N ARG A 66 4.15 -8.69 1.27
CA ARG A 66 5.07 -9.80 0.92
C ARG A 66 5.76 -9.60 -0.43
N ALA A 67 5.22 -8.71 -1.27
CA ALA A 67 5.74 -8.33 -2.57
C ALA A 67 6.58 -7.04 -2.55
N THR A 68 6.85 -6.47 -1.37
CA THR A 68 7.59 -5.22 -1.21
C THR A 68 8.72 -5.36 -0.18
N SER A 69 9.56 -4.33 -0.07
CA SER A 69 10.66 -4.29 0.91
C SER A 69 10.18 -4.30 2.36
N MET A 70 8.94 -3.85 2.59
CA MET A 70 8.28 -3.96 3.88
C MET A 70 8.22 -5.40 4.37
N GLY A 71 7.70 -6.33 3.56
CA GLY A 71 7.54 -7.72 3.97
C GLY A 71 8.87 -8.48 4.07
N TRP A 72 9.73 -8.40 3.05
CA TRP A 72 10.93 -9.25 3.01
C TRP A 72 12.19 -8.64 3.65
N SER A 73 12.23 -7.33 3.92
CA SER A 73 13.38 -6.69 4.57
C SER A 73 13.10 -6.24 6.00
N LYS A 74 11.85 -5.91 6.33
CA LYS A 74 11.48 -5.30 7.61
C LYS A 74 10.50 -6.12 8.44
N GLU A 75 10.04 -7.26 7.93
CA GLU A 75 9.00 -8.08 8.56
C GLU A 75 7.70 -7.28 8.86
N GLU A 76 7.46 -6.25 8.04
CA GLU A 76 6.28 -5.41 8.13
C GLU A 76 5.12 -6.04 7.36
N ILE A 77 3.93 -6.05 7.96
CA ILE A 77 2.68 -6.46 7.33
C ILE A 77 1.85 -5.24 6.94
N ASN A 78 0.87 -5.43 6.05
CA ASN A 78 -0.12 -4.40 5.79
C ASN A 78 -1.53 -4.99 5.60
N ILE A 79 -2.54 -4.12 5.63
CA ILE A 79 -3.95 -4.54 5.47
C ILE A 79 -4.18 -5.27 4.13
N GLY A 80 -3.50 -4.87 3.06
CA GLY A 80 -3.55 -5.53 1.76
C GLY A 80 -3.11 -6.99 1.83
N HIS A 81 -1.94 -7.26 2.41
CA HIS A 81 -1.41 -8.60 2.70
C HIS A 81 -2.42 -9.40 3.54
N LEU A 82 -2.90 -8.88 4.65
CA LEU A 82 -3.89 -9.57 5.50
C LEU A 82 -5.19 -9.90 4.75
N CYS A 83 -5.65 -8.99 3.87
CA CYS A 83 -6.79 -9.23 3.01
C CYS A 83 -6.52 -10.35 1.99
N LYS A 84 -5.32 -10.38 1.39
CA LYS A 84 -4.92 -11.44 0.46
C LYS A 84 -4.84 -12.79 1.15
N GLU A 85 -4.32 -12.86 2.37
CA GLU A 85 -4.29 -14.10 3.16
C GLU A 85 -5.69 -14.58 3.53
N ARG A 86 -6.57 -13.68 3.97
CA ARG A 86 -7.90 -14.07 4.46
C ARG A 86 -8.91 -14.35 3.36
N PHE A 87 -8.86 -13.61 2.25
CA PHE A 87 -9.89 -13.60 1.21
C PHE A 87 -9.38 -14.10 -0.16
N GLY A 88 -8.07 -14.30 -0.32
CA GLY A 88 -7.48 -14.83 -1.55
C GLY A 88 -7.87 -14.03 -2.79
N ALA A 89 -8.40 -14.74 -3.80
CA ALA A 89 -8.86 -14.13 -5.06
C ALA A 89 -10.02 -13.15 -4.91
N GLN A 90 -10.76 -13.17 -3.79
CA GLN A 90 -11.87 -12.24 -3.53
C GLN A 90 -11.38 -10.84 -3.12
N ALA A 91 -10.13 -10.70 -2.68
CA ALA A 91 -9.51 -9.40 -2.44
C ALA A 91 -8.79 -8.93 -3.70
N LEU A 92 -9.19 -7.78 -4.24
CA LEU A 92 -8.48 -7.09 -5.32
C LEU A 92 -7.72 -5.90 -4.74
N SER A 93 -6.46 -5.74 -5.15
CA SER A 93 -5.66 -4.57 -4.83
C SER A 93 -5.54 -3.73 -6.09
N THR A 94 -5.39 -2.42 -5.93
CA THR A 94 -5.12 -1.50 -7.04
C THR A 94 -4.10 -0.50 -6.54
N GLY A 95 -2.98 -0.36 -7.27
CA GLY A 95 -1.97 0.65 -7.00
C GLY A 95 -2.07 1.78 -8.01
N THR A 96 -1.62 2.96 -7.61
CA THR A 96 -1.46 4.12 -8.49
C THR A 96 -0.01 4.57 -8.51
N GLY A 97 0.55 4.79 -9.70
CA GLY A 97 1.88 5.37 -9.88
C GLY A 97 1.80 6.66 -10.66
N THR A 98 2.80 7.53 -10.48
CA THR A 98 2.96 8.74 -11.28
C THR A 98 4.43 8.92 -11.62
N ASN A 99 4.72 9.53 -12.76
CA ASN A 99 6.08 9.68 -13.25
C ASN A 99 6.66 11.09 -13.01
N THR A 100 5.84 12.12 -13.15
CA THR A 100 6.25 13.54 -13.17
C THR A 100 5.12 14.41 -12.63
N GLY A 101 5.43 15.62 -12.22
CA GLY A 101 4.48 16.61 -11.73
C GLY A 101 4.77 17.00 -10.30
N THR A 102 3.75 17.47 -9.59
CA THR A 102 3.87 17.99 -8.23
C THR A 102 3.01 17.19 -7.25
N VAL A 103 3.45 17.13 -5.99
CA VAL A 103 2.70 16.53 -4.88
C VAL A 103 2.49 17.53 -3.75
N ALA A 104 1.39 17.39 -3.03
CA ALA A 104 1.14 18.07 -1.77
C ALA A 104 1.74 17.25 -0.61
N ALA A 105 2.79 17.75 0.04
CA ALA A 105 3.47 17.07 1.13
C ALA A 105 4.12 18.05 2.13
N ALA A 106 4.48 17.59 3.32
CA ALA A 106 5.25 18.37 4.28
C ALA A 106 6.72 17.96 4.29
N GLN A 107 7.60 18.84 4.77
CA GLN A 107 9.02 18.53 4.95
C GLN A 107 9.35 18.02 6.35
N ASP A 108 8.47 18.27 7.31
CA ASP A 108 8.62 17.88 8.71
C ASP A 108 7.27 17.50 9.29
N TRP A 109 7.29 16.69 10.36
CA TRP A 109 6.09 16.43 11.16
C TRP A 109 5.54 17.74 11.72
N ASP A 110 4.21 17.88 11.73
CA ASP A 110 3.48 19.09 12.09
C ASP A 110 3.83 20.34 11.24
N GLY A 111 4.57 20.15 10.15
CA GLY A 111 4.90 21.21 9.20
C GLY A 111 3.73 21.55 8.27
N ASN A 112 3.82 22.71 7.61
CA ASN A 112 2.85 23.10 6.60
C ASN A 112 2.92 22.19 5.36
N MET A 113 1.78 21.95 4.74
CA MET A 113 1.71 21.33 3.42
C MET A 113 2.26 22.29 2.37
N ASN A 114 3.10 21.77 1.49
CA ASN A 114 3.68 22.47 0.35
C ASN A 114 3.40 21.70 -0.94
N ILE A 115 3.30 22.43 -2.05
CA ILE A 115 3.33 21.84 -3.39
C ILE A 115 4.79 21.66 -3.80
N MET A 116 5.20 20.43 -4.04
CA MET A 116 6.60 20.04 -4.26
C MET A 116 6.75 19.28 -5.56
N GLU A 117 7.76 19.64 -6.36
CA GLU A 117 8.12 18.90 -7.57
C GLU A 117 8.58 17.49 -7.24
N LEU A 118 8.04 16.50 -7.94
CA LEU A 118 8.51 15.12 -7.87
C LEU A 118 9.95 15.01 -8.38
N GLN A 119 10.67 14.00 -7.91
CA GLN A 119 11.98 13.68 -8.49
C GLN A 119 11.85 13.29 -9.95
N ALA A 120 12.91 13.60 -10.70
CA ALA A 120 13.12 12.99 -11.99
C ALA A 120 13.19 11.46 -11.84
N ARG A 121 12.82 10.77 -12.92
CA ARG A 121 12.79 9.31 -13.02
C ARG A 121 14.03 8.67 -12.42
N LEU A 122 13.80 7.64 -11.62
CA LEU A 122 14.87 6.76 -11.18
C LEU A 122 15.20 5.81 -12.34
N PRO A 123 16.44 5.78 -12.83
CA PRO A 123 16.82 4.83 -13.88
C PRO A 123 16.53 3.39 -13.45
N GLY A 124 15.87 2.62 -14.32
CA GLY A 124 15.45 1.24 -14.09
C GLY A 124 14.21 1.07 -13.20
N SER A 125 13.49 2.15 -12.89
CA SER A 125 12.23 2.10 -12.13
C SER A 125 11.02 1.68 -12.97
N TYR A 126 9.94 1.31 -12.28
CA TYR A 126 8.66 1.05 -12.95
C TYR A 126 8.11 2.30 -13.64
N GLU A 127 8.26 3.47 -13.04
CA GLU A 127 7.81 4.74 -13.60
C GLU A 127 8.52 5.06 -14.91
N GLU A 128 9.84 4.83 -14.99
CA GLU A 128 10.59 5.01 -16.22
C GLU A 128 10.08 4.05 -17.32
N PHE A 129 9.94 2.76 -16.99
CA PHE A 129 9.46 1.74 -17.92
C PHE A 129 8.04 2.02 -18.42
N MET A 130 7.14 2.39 -17.51
CA MET A 130 5.75 2.73 -17.81
C MET A 130 5.64 4.01 -18.63
N HIS A 131 6.43 5.03 -18.31
CA HIS A 131 6.42 6.28 -19.06
C HIS A 131 6.98 6.10 -20.49
N ALA A 132 7.94 5.19 -20.69
CA ALA A 132 8.48 4.90 -22.01
C ALA A 132 7.42 4.39 -23.01
N ALA A 133 6.25 3.96 -22.55
CA ALA A 133 5.12 3.61 -23.40
C ALA A 133 4.53 4.81 -24.16
N GLY A 134 4.80 6.05 -23.73
CA GLY A 134 4.29 7.27 -24.38
C GLY A 134 2.77 7.46 -24.26
N ILE A 135 2.15 6.84 -23.26
CA ILE A 135 0.71 6.95 -22.97
C ILE A 135 0.54 7.75 -21.68
N ASP A 136 -0.19 8.86 -21.76
CA ASP A 136 -0.34 9.81 -20.64
C ASP A 136 -1.04 9.22 -19.42
N LEU A 137 -2.08 8.41 -19.64
CA LEU A 137 -2.84 7.75 -18.59
C LEU A 137 -3.35 6.40 -19.08
N PHE A 138 -3.03 5.34 -18.35
CA PHE A 138 -3.48 3.99 -18.65
C PHE A 138 -3.67 3.17 -17.38
N VAL A 139 -4.37 2.05 -17.52
CA VAL A 139 -4.56 1.04 -16.48
C VAL A 139 -4.03 -0.29 -17.00
N LEU A 140 -3.23 -0.98 -16.18
CA LEU A 140 -2.77 -2.34 -16.47
C LEU A 140 -3.56 -3.34 -15.63
N ASP A 141 -4.31 -4.21 -16.29
CA ASP A 141 -4.92 -5.38 -15.66
C ASP A 141 -3.89 -6.51 -15.56
N LEU A 142 -3.14 -6.55 -14.46
CA LEU A 142 -2.03 -7.48 -14.26
C LEU A 142 -2.46 -8.89 -13.80
N ARG A 143 -3.77 -9.14 -13.73
CA ARG A 143 -4.32 -10.46 -13.41
C ARG A 143 -3.90 -11.48 -14.45
N GLU A 144 -3.76 -12.73 -14.04
CA GLU A 144 -3.41 -13.81 -14.94
C GLU A 144 -4.44 -13.94 -16.08
N GLY A 145 -3.96 -14.13 -17.32
CA GLY A 145 -4.81 -14.17 -18.51
C GLY A 145 -5.35 -12.82 -18.99
N ARG A 146 -5.14 -11.72 -18.23
CA ARG A 146 -5.55 -10.36 -18.61
C ARG A 146 -4.39 -9.49 -19.09
N CYS A 147 -3.16 -9.82 -18.67
CA CYS A 147 -1.91 -9.23 -19.16
C CYS A 147 -1.15 -10.23 -20.05
N GLY A 148 -0.51 -9.72 -21.10
CA GLY A 148 0.36 -10.53 -21.96
C GLY A 148 1.48 -11.19 -21.13
N LYS A 149 1.68 -12.51 -21.32
CA LYS A 149 2.61 -13.30 -20.48
C LYS A 149 4.00 -12.67 -20.39
N GLY A 150 4.57 -12.22 -21.51
CA GLY A 150 5.89 -11.59 -21.54
C GLY A 150 5.98 -10.32 -20.68
N LEU A 151 5.00 -9.42 -20.82
CA LEU A 151 4.92 -8.20 -20.00
C LEU A 151 4.76 -8.55 -18.52
N ARG A 152 3.89 -9.51 -18.20
CA ARG A 152 3.66 -9.93 -16.82
C ARG A 152 4.93 -10.50 -16.17
N GLU A 153 5.73 -11.27 -16.90
CA GLU A 153 7.01 -11.79 -16.38
C GLU A 153 8.03 -10.67 -16.15
N ILE A 154 8.17 -9.71 -17.07
CA ILE A 154 9.06 -8.55 -16.90
C ILE A 154 8.68 -7.76 -15.65
N LEU A 155 7.38 -7.57 -15.42
CA LEU A 155 6.88 -6.84 -14.26
C LEU A 155 7.00 -7.63 -12.94
N LYS A 156 7.34 -8.92 -12.94
CA LYS A 156 7.62 -9.64 -11.68
C LYS A 156 8.99 -9.31 -11.11
N GLU A 157 9.89 -8.73 -11.90
CA GLU A 157 11.22 -8.38 -11.42
C GLU A 157 11.17 -7.32 -10.33
N LYS A 158 12.02 -7.46 -9.31
CA LYS A 158 12.09 -6.49 -8.22
C LYS A 158 12.78 -5.21 -8.69
N LYS A 159 12.02 -4.19 -9.08
CA LYS A 159 12.51 -2.88 -9.54
C LYS A 159 12.22 -1.78 -8.53
N LEU A 160 12.83 -0.62 -8.72
CA LEU A 160 12.56 0.56 -7.91
C LEU A 160 11.18 1.13 -8.27
N GLU A 161 10.47 1.64 -7.28
CA GLU A 161 9.26 2.45 -7.38
C GLU A 161 9.43 3.68 -6.48
N GLY A 162 8.98 4.84 -6.94
CA GLY A 162 8.90 6.06 -6.15
C GLY A 162 7.85 5.94 -5.06
N PHE A 163 8.23 6.28 -3.84
CA PHE A 163 7.36 6.23 -2.66
C PHE A 163 7.10 7.64 -2.15
N ILE A 164 5.86 8.13 -2.23
CA ILE A 164 5.55 9.49 -1.79
C ILE A 164 4.62 9.42 -0.58
N GLY A 165 5.20 9.56 0.62
CA GLY A 165 4.44 9.61 1.87
C GLY A 165 3.89 11.00 2.19
N LEU A 166 3.32 11.13 3.39
CA LEU A 166 2.93 12.42 3.97
C LEU A 166 4.10 13.42 4.04
N LEU A 167 5.31 12.88 4.27
CA LEU A 167 6.55 13.63 4.29
C LEU A 167 7.33 13.41 3.00
N TYR A 168 7.80 14.51 2.41
CA TYR A 168 8.64 14.51 1.21
C TYR A 168 9.93 15.30 1.44
N ILE A 169 10.79 14.75 2.31
CA ILE A 169 11.97 15.42 2.88
C ILE A 169 13.20 15.36 1.96
N ASP A 170 13.70 14.16 1.69
CA ASP A 170 14.84 13.92 0.81
C ASP A 170 14.36 13.12 -0.39
N LYS A 171 14.16 13.86 -1.45
CA LYS A 171 13.81 13.42 -2.78
C LYS A 171 14.45 12.06 -3.19
N SER A 172 15.72 11.82 -2.86
CA SER A 172 16.47 10.59 -3.24
C SER A 172 16.21 9.36 -2.36
N LYS A 173 15.57 9.54 -1.20
CA LYS A 173 15.31 8.47 -0.21
C LYS A 173 13.89 7.91 -0.29
N HIS A 174 13.07 8.47 -1.17
CA HIS A 174 11.67 8.12 -1.37
C HIS A 174 11.52 7.03 -2.43
N VAL A 175 12.17 5.90 -2.18
CA VAL A 175 12.27 4.78 -3.13
C VAL A 175 12.07 3.46 -2.41
N GLU A 176 11.26 2.58 -2.99
CA GLU A 176 11.07 1.21 -2.52
C GLU A 176 11.42 0.24 -3.66
N ARG A 177 11.84 -0.99 -3.30
CA ARG A 177 11.95 -2.09 -4.25
C ARG A 177 10.78 -3.04 -4.09
N LEU A 178 10.09 -3.34 -5.20
CA LEU A 178 8.92 -4.22 -5.18
C LEU A 178 8.70 -4.96 -6.51
N ALA A 179 7.77 -5.91 -6.49
CA ALA A 179 7.28 -6.62 -7.68
C ALA A 179 5.81 -6.27 -7.94
N VAL A 180 5.53 -5.44 -8.95
CA VAL A 180 4.20 -4.81 -9.13
C VAL A 180 3.06 -5.82 -9.23
N PRO A 181 3.10 -6.88 -10.07
CA PRO A 181 2.00 -7.84 -10.17
C PRO A 181 1.71 -8.53 -8.84
N ALA A 182 2.74 -8.84 -8.04
CA ALA A 182 2.55 -9.49 -6.75
C ALA A 182 2.00 -8.51 -5.69
N GLN A 183 2.33 -7.22 -5.79
CA GLN A 183 1.82 -6.20 -4.89
C GLN A 183 0.36 -5.82 -5.19
N VAL A 184 -0.01 -5.67 -6.47
CA VAL A 184 -1.32 -5.12 -6.85
C VAL A 184 -2.31 -6.17 -7.35
N THR A 185 -1.92 -7.44 -7.56
CA THR A 185 -2.87 -8.49 -7.98
C THR A 185 -2.87 -9.70 -7.05
N SER A 186 -4.01 -10.36 -6.96
CA SER A 186 -4.11 -11.69 -6.38
C SER A 186 -3.78 -12.73 -7.45
N GLY A 187 -3.13 -13.82 -7.03
CA GLY A 187 -3.10 -15.07 -7.78
C GLY A 187 -4.53 -15.57 -8.11
N VAL A 188 -4.59 -16.29 -9.22
CA VAL A 188 -5.74 -16.79 -10.02
C VAL A 188 -6.95 -17.27 -9.19
N PRO A 189 -8.20 -17.13 -9.71
CA PRO A 189 -9.41 -17.73 -9.13
C PRO A 189 -9.29 -19.20 -8.74
#